data_AF-K9XHX3-F1
#
_entry.id   AF-K9XHX3-F1
#
_cell.length_a   1.000
_cell.length_b   1.000
_cell.length_c   1.000
_cell.angle_alpha   90.00
_cell.angle_beta   90.00
_cell.angle_gamma   90.00
#
_symmetry.space_group_name_H-M   'P 1'
#
loop_
_entity.id
_entity.type
_entity.pdbx_description
1 polymer ?
#
loop_
_entity_poly.entity_id
_entity_poly.type
_entity_poly.pdbx_seq_one_letter_code
_entity_poly.pdbx_strand_id
1 'polypeptide(L)'
;MNNNIFRDAVRDDNGKFSVAYDAPKTLRSIRLTDTAWQSLGELADTLNTSRTDIIEQWARDKETPQEIILKAINQFIEDKRQEYGSNPAQKGEFKYSRSWDYLLQFKSLIENAPWELLEENQEL
;
A
#
# COMPACT_ATOMS: atom_id res chain seq x y z
N MET A 1 -17.84 -1.50 -14.34
CA MET A 1 -17.24 -0.31 -14.97
C MET A 1 -15.90 -0.73 -15.52
N ASN A 2 -15.72 -0.68 -16.84
CA ASN A 2 -14.48 -1.09 -17.50
C ASN A 2 -13.39 -0.06 -17.20
N ASN A 3 -12.43 -0.41 -16.34
CA ASN A 3 -11.20 0.34 -16.14
C ASN A 3 -10.26 0.08 -17.33
N ASN A 4 -10.53 0.70 -18.47
CA ASN A 4 -9.52 0.84 -19.52
C ASN A 4 -8.51 1.89 -19.04
N ILE A 5 -7.36 1.41 -18.57
CA ILE A 5 -6.22 2.22 -18.10
C ILE A 5 -5.53 2.94 -19.30
N PHE A 6 -5.85 2.53 -20.52
CA PHE A 6 -5.45 3.23 -21.75
C PHE A 6 -6.32 4.46 -21.92
N ARG A 7 -5.85 5.60 -21.39
CA ARG A 7 -6.44 6.91 -21.66
C ARG A 7 -6.24 7.22 -23.15
N ASP A 8 -7.32 7.13 -23.92
CA ASP A 8 -7.36 7.62 -25.30
C ASP A 8 -6.85 9.07 -25.31
N ALA A 9 -5.83 9.35 -26.12
CA ALA A 9 -5.24 10.67 -26.21
C ALA A 9 -6.30 11.64 -26.78
N VAL A 10 -6.88 12.46 -25.91
CA VAL A 10 -7.87 13.46 -26.31
C VAL A 10 -7.17 14.54 -27.13
N ARG A 11 -7.80 14.98 -28.23
CA ARG A 11 -7.31 16.09 -29.03
C ARG A 11 -7.92 17.40 -28.54
N ASP A 12 -7.13 18.45 -28.43
CA ASP A 12 -7.63 19.80 -28.19
C ASP A 12 -8.34 20.37 -29.43
N ASP A 13 -8.95 21.55 -29.27
CA ASP A 13 -9.65 22.26 -30.35
C ASP A 13 -8.72 22.63 -31.52
N ASN A 14 -7.41 22.50 -31.36
CA ASN A 14 -6.39 22.70 -32.39
C ASN A 14 -5.87 21.37 -32.97
N GLY A 15 -6.50 20.25 -32.64
CA GLY A 15 -6.13 18.91 -33.10
C GLY A 15 -4.84 18.35 -32.49
N LYS A 16 -4.23 19.03 -31.51
CA LYS A 16 -3.05 18.56 -30.79
C LYS A 16 -3.46 17.60 -29.69
N PHE A 17 -2.61 16.62 -29.40
CA PHE A 17 -2.82 15.73 -28.27
C PHE A 17 -2.71 16.53 -26.97
N SER A 18 -3.82 16.63 -26.24
CA SER A 18 -3.86 17.19 -24.91
C SER A 18 -3.65 16.08 -23.89
N VAL A 19 -2.83 16.38 -22.88
CA VAL A 19 -2.57 15.43 -21.82
C VAL A 19 -3.71 15.54 -20.81
N ALA A 20 -4.46 14.46 -20.61
CA ALA A 20 -5.61 14.43 -19.69
C ALA A 20 -5.15 14.41 -18.22
N TYR A 21 -4.58 15.52 -17.74
CA TYR A 21 -4.21 15.72 -16.34
C TYR A 21 -4.79 17.04 -15.83
N ASP A 22 -5.55 16.97 -14.73
CA ASP A 22 -6.16 18.14 -14.08
C ASP A 22 -5.15 19.04 -13.34
N ALA A 23 -3.91 18.54 -13.13
CA ALA A 23 -2.85 19.24 -12.41
C ALA A 23 -1.48 19.00 -13.07
N PRO A 24 -0.52 19.94 -12.93
CA PRO A 24 0.83 19.76 -13.41
C PRO A 24 1.49 18.55 -12.75
N LYS A 25 2.04 17.65 -13.56
CA LYS A 25 2.70 16.42 -13.08
C LYS A 25 3.90 16.81 -12.21
N THR A 26 3.95 16.31 -10.98
CA THR A 26 5.15 16.46 -10.14
C THR A 26 6.27 15.63 -10.76
N LEU A 27 7.39 16.27 -11.10
CA LEU A 27 8.57 15.57 -11.57
C LEU A 27 9.23 14.86 -10.38
N ARG A 28 9.34 13.54 -10.48
CA ARG A 28 10.04 12.69 -9.51
C ARG A 28 11.20 12.00 -10.23
N SER A 29 12.31 11.82 -9.53
CA SER A 29 13.47 11.09 -10.05
C SER A 29 13.80 9.93 -9.12
N ILE A 30 14.10 8.77 -9.69
CA ILE A 30 14.55 7.59 -8.96
C ILE A 30 15.90 7.16 -9.54
N ARG A 31 16.85 6.78 -8.67
CA ARG A 31 18.11 6.17 -9.08
C ARG A 31 18.03 4.69 -8.81
N LEU A 32 18.38 3.90 -9.82
CA LEU A 32 18.41 2.44 -9.76
C LEU A 32 19.80 1.96 -10.14
N THR A 33 20.24 0.87 -9.53
CA THR A 33 21.42 0.13 -10.00
C THR A 33 21.09 -0.59 -11.30
N ASP A 34 22.10 -0.98 -12.07
CA ASP A 34 21.91 -1.75 -13.30
C ASP A 34 21.15 -3.06 -13.04
N THR A 35 21.45 -3.71 -11.91
CA THR A 35 20.75 -4.92 -11.45
C THR A 35 19.28 -4.66 -11.15
N ALA A 36 18.97 -3.56 -10.45
CA ALA A 36 17.59 -3.19 -10.15
C ALA A 36 16.82 -2.81 -11.42
N TRP A 37 17.47 -2.14 -12.38
CA TRP A 37 16.88 -1.80 -13.67
C TRP A 37 16.57 -3.04 -14.52
N GLN A 38 17.45 -4.05 -14.47
CA GLN A 38 17.25 -5.33 -15.14
C GLN A 38 16.08 -6.11 -14.51
N SER A 39 16.05 -6.28 -13.19
CA SER A 39 14.95 -6.97 -12.49
C SER A 39 13.61 -6.28 -12.70
N LEU A 40 13.58 -4.95 -12.75
CA LEU A 40 12.38 -4.18 -13.09
C LEU A 40 11.88 -4.53 -14.50
N GLY A 41 12.80 -4.82 -15.42
CA GLY A 41 12.49 -5.30 -16.75
C GLY A 41 11.82 -6.66 -16.78
N GLU A 42 12.37 -7.62 -16.06
CA GLU A 42 11.80 -8.97 -15.95
C GLU A 42 10.39 -8.93 -15.35
N LEU A 43 10.19 -8.06 -14.35
CA LEU A 43 8.88 -7.82 -13.76
C LEU A 43 7.90 -7.19 -14.76
N ALA A 44 8.36 -6.18 -15.52
CA ALA A 44 7.57 -5.53 -16.56
C ALA A 44 7.10 -6.51 -17.64
N ASP A 45 8.00 -7.38 -18.08
CA ASP A 45 7.69 -8.41 -19.08
C ASP A 45 6.68 -9.43 -18.53
N THR A 46 6.81 -9.83 -17.26
CA THR A 46 5.88 -10.75 -16.59
C THR A 46 4.47 -10.15 -16.47
N LEU A 47 4.39 -8.86 -16.18
CA LEU A 47 3.13 -8.14 -16.01
C LEU A 47 2.58 -7.58 -17.33
N ASN A 48 3.25 -7.83 -18.46
CA ASN A 48 2.94 -7.29 -19.78
C ASN A 48 2.71 -5.76 -19.75
N THR A 49 3.60 -5.06 -19.07
CA THR A 49 3.55 -3.61 -18.83
C THR A 49 4.92 -2.98 -19.08
N SER A 50 5.05 -1.65 -19.01
CA SER A 50 6.35 -0.99 -19.15
C SER A 50 7.03 -0.78 -17.79
N ARG A 51 8.37 -0.75 -17.79
CA ARG A 51 9.18 -0.36 -16.61
C ARG A 51 8.73 1.00 -16.05
N THR A 52 8.38 1.94 -16.94
CA THR A 52 7.90 3.27 -16.57
C THR A 52 6.54 3.21 -15.90
N ASP A 53 5.62 2.36 -16.35
CA ASP A 53 4.30 2.21 -15.72
C ASP A 53 4.41 1.64 -14.31
N ILE A 54 5.33 0.69 -14.08
CA ILE A 54 5.62 0.18 -12.73
C ILE A 54 6.19 1.29 -11.84
N ILE A 55 7.16 2.07 -12.33
CA ILE A 55 7.72 3.20 -11.58
C ILE A 55 6.65 4.24 -11.29
N GLU A 56 5.78 4.55 -12.26
CA GLU A 56 4.68 5.48 -12.07
C GLU A 56 3.68 4.95 -11.04
N GLN A 57 3.37 3.65 -11.03
CA GLN A 57 2.55 3.04 -10.01
C GLN A 57 3.19 3.21 -8.62
N TRP A 58 4.44 2.76 -8.44
CA TRP A 58 5.17 2.91 -7.18
C TRP A 58 5.30 4.37 -6.72
N ALA A 59 5.51 5.30 -7.66
CA ALA A 59 5.65 6.71 -7.36
C ALA A 59 4.31 7.41 -7.10
N ARG A 60 3.19 6.84 -7.58
CA ARG A 60 1.82 7.32 -7.39
C ARG A 60 1.13 6.69 -6.20
N ASP A 61 1.61 5.55 -5.72
CA ASP A 61 1.13 4.86 -4.53
C ASP A 61 1.33 5.75 -3.29
N LYS A 62 0.43 6.73 -3.14
CA LYS A 62 -0.14 7.03 -1.84
C LYS A 62 -0.90 5.76 -1.48
N GLU A 63 -0.52 5.15 -0.37
CA GLU A 63 -1.26 4.00 0.16
C GLU A 63 -2.74 4.32 0.11
N THR A 64 -3.49 3.49 -0.59
CA THR A 64 -4.94 3.61 -0.59
C THR A 64 -5.41 3.42 0.85
N PRO A 65 -6.52 4.06 1.26
CA PRO A 65 -7.08 3.83 2.60
C PRO A 65 -7.25 2.34 2.93
N GLN A 66 -7.57 1.52 1.93
CA GLN A 66 -7.68 0.07 2.04
C GLN A 66 -6.33 -0.60 2.38
N GLU A 67 -5.24 -0.19 1.73
CA GLU A 67 -3.90 -0.71 2.02
C GLU A 67 -3.43 -0.31 3.42
N ILE A 68 -3.70 0.93 3.85
CA ILE A 68 -3.42 1.39 5.21
C ILE A 68 -4.17 0.54 6.24
N ILE A 69 -5.47 0.31 6.01
CA ILE A 69 -6.30 -0.52 6.90
C ILE A 69 -5.80 -1.97 6.94
N LEU A 70 -5.44 -2.55 5.79
CA LEU A 70 -4.93 -3.92 5.74
C LEU A 70 -3.59 -4.05 6.48
N LYS A 71 -2.68 -3.07 6.32
CA LYS A 71 -1.43 -3.03 7.08
C LYS A 71 -1.68 -2.93 8.59
N ALA A 72 -2.58 -2.03 9.01
CA ALA A 72 -2.93 -1.87 10.41
C ALA A 72 -3.55 -3.15 11.02
N ILE A 73 -4.43 -3.84 10.27
CA ILE A 73 -5.02 -5.11 10.71
C ILE A 73 -3.95 -6.20 10.82
N ASN A 74 -3.06 -6.31 9.83
CA ASN A 74 -2.00 -7.32 9.85
C ASN A 74 -1.02 -7.10 11.00
N GLN A 75 -0.63 -5.84 11.24
CA GLN A 75 0.23 -5.48 12.37
C GLN A 75 -0.42 -5.84 13.70
N PHE A 76 -1.69 -5.44 13.88
CA PHE A 76 -2.45 -5.76 15.09
C PHE A 76 -2.58 -7.28 15.33
N ILE A 77 -2.77 -8.08 14.27
CA ILE A 77 -2.80 -9.55 14.38
C ILE A 77 -1.45 -10.08 14.87
N GLU A 78 -0.35 -9.54 14.35
CA GLU A 78 1.00 -9.96 14.74
C GLU A 78 1.30 -9.57 16.19
N ASP A 79 0.94 -8.36 16.63
CA ASP A 79 1.11 -7.93 18.02
C ASP A 79 0.35 -8.87 18.98
N LYS A 80 -0.90 -9.22 18.64
CA LYS A 80 -1.69 -10.17 19.42
C LYS A 80 -1.12 -11.58 19.40
N ARG A 81 -0.45 -11.98 18.32
CA ARG A 81 0.25 -13.25 18.23
C ARG A 81 1.48 -13.26 19.15
N GLN A 82 2.24 -12.17 19.20
CA GLN A 82 3.41 -12.04 20.09
C GLN A 82 3.01 -11.99 21.58
N GLU A 83 1.89 -11.34 21.91
CA GLU A 83 1.34 -11.35 23.27
C GLU A 83 0.86 -12.75 23.71
N TYR A 84 0.49 -13.61 22.75
CA TYR A 84 -0.13 -14.90 23.03
C TYR A 84 0.84 -15.88 23.69
N GLY A 85 0.42 -16.47 24.80
CA GLY A 85 1.25 -17.38 25.60
C GLY A 85 1.95 -16.69 26.77
N SER A 86 1.88 -15.36 26.87
CA SER A 86 2.34 -14.60 28.05
C SER A 86 1.49 -14.89 29.29
N ASN A 87 0.23 -15.30 29.11
CA ASN A 87 -0.65 -15.70 30.20
C ASN A 87 -0.55 -17.23 30.44
N PRO A 88 -0.25 -17.69 31.67
CA PRO A 88 -0.17 -19.12 32.01
C PRO A 88 -1.44 -19.95 31.69
N ALA A 89 -2.60 -19.30 31.56
CA ALA A 89 -3.86 -19.93 31.17
C ALA A 89 -3.99 -20.17 29.66
N GLN A 90 -3.14 -19.58 28.83
CA GLN A 90 -3.10 -19.77 27.37
C GLN A 90 -2.18 -20.94 27.04
N LYS A 91 -2.71 -22.01 26.44
CA LYS A 91 -1.95 -23.19 26.02
C LYS A 91 -2.20 -23.51 24.55
N GLY A 92 -1.13 -23.82 23.82
CA GLY A 92 -1.19 -24.24 22.42
C GLY A 92 -0.94 -23.10 21.43
N GLU A 93 -1.40 -23.28 20.19
CA GLU A 93 -1.24 -22.30 19.10
C GLU A 93 -2.24 -21.14 19.24
N PHE A 94 -1.89 -19.97 18.67
CA PHE A 94 -2.77 -18.81 18.59
C PHE A 94 -4.10 -19.18 17.93
N LYS A 95 -5.21 -18.94 18.63
CA LYS A 95 -6.56 -19.26 18.13
C LYS A 95 -7.37 -18.00 17.89
N TYR A 96 -7.91 -17.90 16.68
CA TYR A 96 -8.88 -16.89 16.26
C TYR A 96 -10.27 -17.03 16.92
N SER A 97 -10.44 -17.90 17.92
CA SER A 97 -11.73 -18.11 18.60
C SER A 97 -12.26 -16.86 19.32
N ARG A 98 -11.44 -15.80 19.44
CA ARG A 98 -11.81 -14.48 19.98
C ARG A 98 -11.66 -13.35 18.96
N SER A 99 -11.71 -13.64 17.65
CA SER A 99 -11.58 -12.61 16.60
C SER A 99 -12.51 -11.40 16.79
N TRP A 100 -13.68 -11.59 17.41
CA TRP A 100 -14.58 -10.49 17.75
C TRP A 100 -14.03 -9.57 18.84
N ASP A 101 -13.43 -10.11 19.91
CA ASP A 101 -12.80 -9.32 20.98
C ASP A 101 -11.61 -8.53 20.44
N TYR A 102 -10.85 -9.13 19.52
CA TYR A 102 -9.73 -8.48 18.85
C TYR A 102 -10.19 -7.35 17.92
N LEU A 103 -11.30 -7.53 17.21
CA LEU A 103 -11.88 -6.48 16.37
C LEU A 103 -12.41 -5.30 17.22
N LEU A 104 -12.98 -5.58 18.39
CA LEU A 104 -13.38 -4.55 19.35
C LEU A 104 -12.19 -3.79 19.94
N GLN A 105 -11.10 -4.49 20.25
CA GLN A 105 -9.85 -3.87 20.70
C GLN A 105 -9.26 -2.96 19.62
N PHE A 106 -9.19 -3.43 18.38
CA PHE A 106 -8.72 -2.63 17.25
C PHE A 106 -9.59 -1.38 17.02
N LYS A 107 -10.92 -1.54 17.06
CA LYS A 107 -11.85 -0.41 16.99
C LYS A 107 -11.60 0.61 18.10
N SER A 108 -11.47 0.15 19.35
CA SER A 108 -11.18 1.01 20.49
C SER A 108 -9.84 1.74 20.33
N LEU A 109 -8.84 1.08 19.75
CA LEU A 109 -7.51 1.65 19.56
C LEU A 109 -7.53 2.75 18.48
N ILE A 110 -8.25 2.55 17.37
CA ILE A 110 -8.47 3.61 16.36
C ILE A 110 -9.21 4.81 16.95
N GLU A 111 -10.23 4.56 17.79
CA GLU A 111 -11.07 5.64 18.34
C GLU A 111 -10.34 6.48 19.40
N ASN A 112 -9.40 5.89 20.15
CA ASN A 112 -8.83 6.53 21.34
C ASN A 112 -7.32 6.81 21.25
N ALA A 113 -6.56 6.04 20.47
CA ALA A 113 -5.10 6.16 20.37
C ALA A 113 -4.57 5.75 18.97
N PRO A 114 -5.05 6.38 17.88
CA PRO A 114 -4.70 5.97 16.51
C PRO A 114 -3.21 6.10 16.18
N TRP A 115 -2.45 6.91 16.93
CA TRP A 115 -1.00 7.07 16.75
C TRP A 115 -0.20 5.82 17.14
N GLU A 116 -0.74 4.95 18.01
CA GLU A 116 -0.08 3.69 18.40
C GLU A 116 -0.01 2.69 17.23
N LEU A 117 -0.90 2.82 16.24
CA LEU A 117 -0.86 2.01 15.00
C LEU A 117 0.17 2.48 13.99
N LEU A 118 0.65 3.71 14.14
CA LEU A 118 1.44 4.38 13.11
C LEU A 118 2.94 4.23 13.34
N GLU A 119 3.38 3.53 14.40
CA GLU A 119 4.78 3.43 14.86
C GLU A 119 5.62 4.57 14.28
N GLU A 120 5.54 5.73 14.94
CA GLU A 120 6.43 6.83 14.65
C GLU A 120 7.87 6.32 14.69
N ASN A 121 8.42 6.00 13.52
CA ASN A 121 9.84 6.17 13.23
C ASN A 121 10.12 7.68 13.27
N GLN A 122 9.96 8.28 14.45
CA GLN A 122 10.56 9.54 14.83
C GLN A 122 11.98 9.24 15.31
N GLU A 123 12.87 8.93 14.36
CA GLU A 123 14.28 9.29 14.49
C GLU A 123 14.69 9.99 13.19
N LEU A 124 14.46 11.31 13.14
CA LEU A 124 15.19 12.28 12.32
C LEU A 124 15.38 13.57 13.12
#